data_AF-A0A9E3AAB9-F1
#
_entry.id   AF-A0A9E3AAB9-F1
#
_cell.length_a   1.000
_cell.length_b   1.000
_cell.length_c   1.000
_cell.angle_alpha   90.00
_cell.angle_beta   90.00
_cell.angle_gamma   90.00
#
_symmetry.space_group_name_H-M   'P 1'
#
loop_
_entity.id
_entity.type
_entity.pdbx_description
1 polymer ?
#
loop_
_entity_poly.entity_id
_entity_poly.type
_entity_poly.pdbx_seq_one_letter_code
_entity_poly.pdbx_strand_id
1 'polypeptide(L)'
;MNPYAFSTQLLILRHRGFFDMVTGSMIDTGADQLLADYLLLLEQSLPNLAPEEAARLPNAIRAMVAACRTPSADRLACAQPHVKITMLEKVRQAVARNLRSPSLGPHKLCHETGMSRSQLYRVLESEGGVATYIQRRRLLASFSMLSDTTCTLPVGEIAASLCFPDPSTFSRAFRREFGIAPMELRTSSRLGRPLVKKCQKPGSEQGRMLSDYLRSH
;
A
#
# COMPACT_ATOMS: atom_id res chain seq x y z
N MET A 1 -12.84 -2.63 15.92
CA MET A 1 -11.87 -1.59 16.33
C MET A 1 -10.48 -2.18 16.18
N ASN A 2 -9.61 -1.57 15.36
CA ASN A 2 -8.26 -2.08 15.10
C ASN A 2 -7.26 -1.42 16.08
N PRO A 3 -6.55 -2.19 16.93
CA PRO A 3 -5.65 -1.65 17.97
C PRO A 3 -4.42 -0.91 17.43
N TYR A 4 -4.11 -1.01 16.13
CA TYR A 4 -2.97 -0.32 15.53
C TYR A 4 -3.26 1.11 15.05
N ALA A 5 -4.54 1.46 14.83
CA ALA A 5 -4.91 2.79 14.31
C ALA A 5 -4.63 3.91 15.31
N PHE A 6 -4.85 3.65 16.61
CA PHE A 6 -4.54 4.59 17.68
C PHE A 6 -3.02 4.69 17.91
N SER A 7 -2.29 3.58 17.75
CA SER A 7 -0.84 3.53 17.91
C SER A 7 -0.11 4.33 16.83
N THR A 8 -0.50 4.23 15.55
CA THR A 8 0.13 5.05 14.49
C THR A 8 -0.15 6.54 14.66
N GLN A 9 -1.35 6.90 15.13
CA GLN A 9 -1.74 8.31 15.30
C GLN A 9 -1.08 8.94 16.54
N LEU A 10 -0.89 8.17 17.62
CA LEU A 10 -0.07 8.60 18.77
C LEU A 10 1.43 8.63 18.45
N LEU A 11 1.95 7.72 17.63
CA LEU A 11 3.37 7.68 17.25
C LEU A 11 3.74 8.88 16.36
N ILE A 12 2.86 9.25 15.42
CA ILE A 12 2.98 10.45 14.58
C ILE A 12 2.94 11.73 15.44
N LEU A 13 2.02 11.81 16.41
CA LEU A 13 1.96 12.95 17.33
C LEU A 13 3.16 13.02 18.30
N ARG A 14 3.72 11.87 18.70
CA ARG A 14 4.90 11.79 19.58
C ARG A 14 6.20 12.11 18.86
N HIS A 15 6.31 11.81 17.56
CA HIS A 15 7.49 12.13 16.76
C HIS A 15 7.51 13.54 16.19
N ARG A 16 6.36 14.21 16.07
CA ARG A 16 6.30 15.61 15.65
C ARG A 16 7.12 16.52 16.58
N GLY A 17 6.98 16.33 17.90
CA GLY A 17 7.78 17.03 18.90
C GLY A 17 9.27 16.61 18.92
N PHE A 18 9.59 15.37 18.54
CA PHE A 18 10.99 14.92 18.45
C PHE A 18 11.71 15.53 17.24
N PHE A 19 11.05 15.63 16.09
CA PHE A 19 11.64 16.27 14.92
C PHE A 19 11.78 17.77 15.08
N ASP A 20 10.76 18.47 15.62
CA ASP A 20 10.86 19.90 15.96
C ASP A 20 12.05 20.19 16.89
N MET A 21 12.32 19.28 17.84
CA MET A 21 13.45 19.36 18.77
C MET A 21 14.81 19.05 18.10
N VAL A 22 14.86 18.12 17.15
CA VAL A 22 16.10 17.67 16.50
C VAL A 22 16.52 18.57 15.32
N THR A 23 15.58 19.21 14.63
CA THR A 23 15.90 20.07 13.47
C THR A 23 15.99 21.56 13.80
N GLY A 24 15.50 22.00 14.97
CA GLY A 24 15.75 23.35 15.50
C GLY A 24 15.17 24.49 14.66
N SER A 25 14.27 24.21 13.74
CA SER A 25 13.53 25.19 12.95
C SER A 25 12.16 24.65 12.59
N MET A 26 11.16 25.55 12.57
CA MET A 26 9.83 25.27 12.02
C MET A 26 9.96 25.04 10.52
N ILE A 27 10.25 23.80 10.12
CA ILE A 27 10.37 23.39 8.73
C ILE A 27 8.98 23.01 8.21
N ASP A 28 8.72 23.40 6.97
CA ASP A 28 7.51 23.24 6.19
C ASP A 28 6.82 21.87 6.36
N THR A 29 5.59 21.90 6.87
CA THR A 29 4.74 20.81 7.41
C THR A 29 4.50 19.57 6.52
N GLY A 30 5.02 19.55 5.29
CA GLY A 30 4.90 18.42 4.37
C GLY A 30 6.13 17.53 4.26
N ALA A 31 7.33 18.11 4.36
CA ALA A 31 8.59 17.39 4.15
C ALA A 31 9.04 16.64 5.41
N ASP A 32 8.79 17.23 6.58
CA ASP A 32 8.93 16.64 7.91
C ASP A 32 8.02 15.41 8.08
N GLN A 33 6.75 15.51 7.71
CA GLN A 33 5.79 14.41 7.79
C GLN A 33 6.20 13.26 6.87
N LEU A 34 6.68 13.57 5.66
CA LEU A 34 7.14 12.56 4.72
C LEU A 34 8.42 11.84 5.20
N LEU A 35 9.33 12.58 5.83
CA LEU A 35 10.52 12.01 6.46
C LEU A 35 10.16 11.11 7.65
N ALA A 36 9.23 11.55 8.50
CA ALA A 36 8.72 10.74 9.59
C ALA A 36 8.04 9.46 9.06
N ASP A 37 7.16 9.56 8.07
CA ASP A 37 6.49 8.43 7.44
C ASP A 37 7.50 7.45 6.82
N TYR A 38 8.59 7.96 6.22
CA TYR A 38 9.67 7.14 5.68
C TYR A 38 10.46 6.40 6.76
N LEU A 39 10.81 7.07 7.86
CA LEU A 39 11.52 6.44 8.97
C LEU A 39 10.69 5.34 9.64
N LEU A 40 9.38 5.56 9.79
CA LEU A 40 8.46 4.52 10.28
C LEU A 40 8.38 3.33 9.32
N LEU A 41 8.33 3.60 8.01
CA LEU A 41 8.35 2.54 7.00
C LEU A 41 9.65 1.73 7.05
N LEU A 42 10.78 2.40 7.26
CA LEU A 42 12.08 1.76 7.42
C LEU A 42 12.11 0.88 8.67
N GLU A 43 11.69 1.40 9.83
CA GLU A 43 11.64 0.66 11.09
C GLU A 43 10.83 -0.64 10.98
N GLN A 44 9.67 -0.59 10.33
CA GLN A 44 8.83 -1.77 10.08
C GLN A 44 9.50 -2.80 9.16
N SER A 45 10.44 -2.36 8.32
CA SER A 45 11.10 -3.20 7.32
C SER A 45 12.45 -3.75 7.82
N LEU A 46 13.07 -3.14 8.84
CA LEU A 46 14.34 -3.56 9.45
C LEU A 46 14.42 -5.07 9.76
N PRO A 47 13.39 -5.73 10.33
CA PRO A 47 13.49 -7.15 10.67
C PRO A 47 13.65 -8.09 9.47
N ASN A 48 13.30 -7.62 8.27
CA ASN A 48 13.27 -8.42 7.04
C ASN A 48 14.32 -7.98 6.00
N LEU A 49 15.18 -7.01 6.33
CA LEU A 49 16.18 -6.47 5.41
C LEU A 49 17.45 -7.33 5.40
N ALA A 50 17.98 -7.58 4.21
CA ALA A 50 19.29 -8.20 4.09
C ALA A 50 20.38 -7.23 4.62
N PRO A 51 21.50 -7.74 5.17
CA PRO A 51 22.58 -6.89 5.71
C PRO A 51 23.12 -5.86 4.70
N GLU A 52 23.14 -6.23 3.42
CA GLU A 52 23.57 -5.36 2.32
C GLU A 52 22.60 -4.19 2.07
N GLU A 53 21.31 -4.41 2.28
CA GLU A 53 20.25 -3.39 2.12
C GLU A 53 20.25 -2.44 3.34
N ALA A 54 20.52 -2.99 4.54
CA ALA A 54 20.72 -2.21 5.75
C ALA A 54 21.92 -1.25 5.66
N ALA A 55 22.97 -1.60 4.91
CA ALA A 55 24.14 -0.74 4.70
C ALA A 55 23.82 0.53 3.87
N ARG A 56 22.75 0.53 3.06
CA ARG A 56 22.33 1.66 2.22
C ARG A 56 21.38 2.63 2.96
N LEU A 57 20.72 2.16 4.02
CA LEU A 57 19.77 2.95 4.82
C LEU A 57 20.33 4.30 5.30
N PRO A 58 21.54 4.38 5.88
CA PRO A 58 22.09 5.64 6.38
C PRO A 58 22.22 6.70 5.29
N ASN A 59 22.56 6.30 4.06
CA ASN A 59 22.70 7.21 2.93
C ASN A 59 21.33 7.68 2.43
N ALA A 60 20.34 6.79 2.38
CA ALA A 60 18.96 7.13 2.05
C ALA A 60 18.33 8.12 3.05
N ILE A 61 18.52 7.87 4.35
CA ILE A 61 18.05 8.77 5.42
C ILE A 61 18.76 10.14 5.31
N ARG A 62 20.08 10.14 5.09
CA ARG A 62 20.86 11.38 4.94
C ARG A 62 20.40 12.20 3.73
N ALA A 63 20.10 11.55 2.61
CA ALA A 63 19.59 12.21 1.41
C ALA A 63 18.23 12.89 1.68
N MET A 64 17.30 12.20 2.35
CA MET A 64 16.02 12.79 2.71
C MET A 64 16.17 13.94 3.71
N VAL A 65 16.96 13.78 4.78
CA VAL A 65 17.22 14.85 5.76
C VAL A 65 17.88 16.07 5.10
N ALA A 66 18.84 15.85 4.20
CA ALA A 66 19.52 16.92 3.48
C ALA A 66 18.58 17.69 2.54
N ALA A 67 17.64 16.99 1.90
CA ALA A 67 16.60 17.59 1.07
C ALA A 67 15.60 18.42 1.91
N CYS A 68 15.27 17.98 3.13
CA CYS A 68 14.41 18.73 4.05
C CYS A 68 15.08 20.01 4.60
N ARG A 69 16.39 19.97 4.89
CA ARG A 69 17.11 21.10 5.53
C ARG A 69 17.60 22.15 4.55
N THR A 70 17.99 21.77 3.34
CA THR A 70 18.43 22.73 2.32
C THR A 70 18.01 22.18 0.96
N PRO A 71 16.78 22.50 0.51
CA PRO A 71 16.29 22.04 -0.79
C PRO A 71 17.20 22.55 -1.91
N SER A 72 17.70 21.63 -2.73
CA SER A 72 18.35 21.93 -4.01
C SER A 72 17.84 20.94 -5.05
N ALA A 73 17.93 21.27 -6.34
CA ALA A 73 17.48 20.39 -7.42
C ALA A 73 18.11 18.99 -7.31
N ASP A 74 19.42 18.91 -7.06
CA ASP A 74 20.15 17.65 -6.90
C ASP A 74 19.69 16.85 -5.67
N ARG A 75 19.47 17.53 -4.53
CA ARG A 75 19.03 16.86 -3.30
C ARG A 75 17.60 16.35 -3.40
N LEU A 76 16.72 17.12 -4.04
CA LEU A 76 15.35 16.70 -4.33
C LEU A 76 15.34 15.51 -5.29
N ALA A 77 16.21 15.50 -6.31
CA ALA A 77 16.36 14.38 -7.22
C ALA A 77 16.82 13.10 -6.48
N CYS A 78 17.79 13.20 -5.57
CA CYS A 78 18.23 12.08 -4.75
C CYS A 78 17.16 11.58 -3.76
N ALA A 79 16.30 12.46 -3.24
CA ALA A 79 15.21 12.09 -2.34
C ALA A 79 13.97 11.53 -3.06
N GLN A 80 13.81 11.83 -4.36
CA GLN A 80 12.62 11.50 -5.13
C GLN A 80 12.22 10.01 -5.12
N PRO A 81 13.16 9.04 -5.20
CA PRO A 81 12.83 7.61 -5.09
C PRO A 81 12.19 7.28 -3.74
N HIS A 82 12.76 7.79 -2.65
CA HIS A 82 12.27 7.55 -1.29
C HIS A 82 10.91 8.22 -1.06
N VAL A 83 10.74 9.45 -1.55
CA VAL A 83 9.45 10.17 -1.55
C VAL A 83 8.37 9.32 -2.23
N LYS A 84 8.66 8.79 -3.43
CA LYS A 84 7.69 7.99 -4.20
C LYS A 84 7.28 6.72 -3.46
N ILE A 85 8.23 6.02 -2.84
CA ILE A 85 7.97 4.81 -2.04
C ILE A 85 7.05 5.13 -0.87
N THR A 86 7.39 6.14 -0.07
CA THR A 86 6.60 6.55 1.10
C THR A 86 5.18 6.91 0.68
N MET A 87 5.04 7.65 -0.42
CA MET A 87 3.72 7.99 -0.96
C MET A 87 2.92 6.74 -1.38
N LEU A 88 3.54 5.80 -2.10
CA LEU A 88 2.86 4.57 -2.50
C LEU A 88 2.39 3.76 -1.29
N GLU A 89 3.20 3.69 -0.23
CA GLU A 89 2.85 2.96 0.98
C GLU A 89 1.71 3.62 1.77
N LYS A 90 1.70 4.96 1.87
CA LYS A 90 0.55 5.69 2.43
C LYS A 90 -0.74 5.37 1.68
N VAL A 91 -0.69 5.30 0.35
CA VAL A 91 -1.84 4.94 -0.48
C VAL A 91 -2.27 3.49 -0.22
N ARG A 92 -1.32 2.54 -0.13
CA ARG A 92 -1.60 1.13 0.21
C ARG A 92 -2.32 1.00 1.53
N GLN A 93 -1.81 1.66 2.57
CA GLN A 93 -2.41 1.66 3.91
C GLN A 93 -3.78 2.31 3.92
N ALA A 94 -3.95 3.45 3.24
CA ALA A 94 -5.24 4.13 3.12
C ALA A 94 -6.30 3.27 2.42
N VAL A 95 -5.91 2.56 1.34
CA VAL A 95 -6.80 1.62 0.65
C VAL A 95 -7.14 0.42 1.54
N ALA A 96 -6.16 -0.17 2.23
CA ALA A 96 -6.39 -1.31 3.11
C ALA A 96 -7.36 -0.97 4.26
N ARG A 97 -7.19 0.20 4.90
CA ARG A 97 -8.09 0.68 5.97
C ARG A 97 -9.53 0.91 5.49
N ASN A 98 -9.70 1.30 4.23
CA ASN A 98 -10.98 1.73 3.67
C ASN A 98 -11.57 0.74 2.66
N LEU A 99 -11.05 -0.50 2.57
CA LEU A 99 -11.37 -1.41 1.46
C LEU A 99 -12.87 -1.75 1.35
N ARG A 100 -13.55 -1.79 2.50
CA ARG A 100 -14.99 -2.05 2.66
C ARG A 100 -15.86 -0.79 2.64
N SER A 101 -15.26 0.38 2.36
CA SER A 101 -15.95 1.67 2.28
C SER A 101 -16.46 1.90 0.85
N PRO A 102 -17.77 2.11 0.63
CA PRO A 102 -18.31 2.45 -0.70
C PRO A 102 -17.76 3.78 -1.23
N SER A 103 -17.48 4.73 -0.34
CA SER A 103 -16.90 6.04 -0.64
C SER A 103 -15.38 6.01 -0.92
N LEU A 104 -14.76 4.84 -0.98
CA LEU A 104 -13.33 4.73 -1.32
C LEU A 104 -13.12 5.08 -2.80
N GLY A 105 -12.48 6.22 -3.02
CA GLY A 105 -12.14 6.74 -4.35
C GLY A 105 -11.08 7.85 -4.26
N PRO A 106 -10.78 8.52 -5.39
CA PRO A 106 -9.68 9.48 -5.46
C PRO A 106 -9.75 10.60 -4.43
N HIS A 107 -10.94 11.18 -4.20
CA HIS A 107 -11.12 12.26 -3.23
C HIS A 107 -10.78 11.83 -1.81
N LYS A 108 -11.32 10.68 -1.37
CA LYS A 108 -11.03 10.11 -0.05
C LYS A 108 -9.56 9.75 0.11
N LEU A 109 -8.93 9.18 -0.93
CA LEU A 109 -7.50 8.87 -0.90
C LEU A 109 -6.63 10.13 -0.81
N CYS A 110 -6.93 11.19 -1.56
CA CYS A 110 -6.21 12.45 -1.46
C CYS A 110 -6.29 13.02 -0.03
N HIS A 111 -7.49 13.04 0.55
CA HIS A 111 -7.71 13.50 1.93
C HIS A 111 -6.96 12.65 2.96
N GLU A 112 -7.06 11.32 2.89
CA GLU A 112 -6.41 10.39 3.82
C GLU A 112 -4.88 10.40 3.73
N THR A 113 -4.32 10.73 2.56
CA THR A 113 -2.88 10.65 2.32
C THR A 113 -2.18 12.01 2.32
N GLY A 114 -2.94 13.10 2.27
CA GLY A 114 -2.43 14.46 2.11
C GLY A 114 -1.87 14.76 0.71
N MET A 115 -2.20 13.92 -0.29
CA MET A 115 -1.68 14.05 -1.65
C MET A 115 -2.60 14.89 -2.53
N SER A 116 -2.00 15.62 -3.47
CA SER A 116 -2.75 16.15 -4.60
C SER A 116 -3.23 15.02 -5.52
N ARG A 117 -4.29 15.28 -6.29
CA ARG A 117 -4.80 14.30 -7.28
C ARG A 117 -3.73 13.88 -8.28
N SER A 118 -2.93 14.82 -8.79
CA SER A 118 -1.87 14.54 -9.75
C SER A 118 -0.79 13.62 -9.16
N GLN A 119 -0.40 13.83 -7.89
CA GLN A 119 0.53 12.94 -7.20
C GLN A 119 -0.07 11.53 -7.04
N LEU A 120 -1.33 11.42 -6.61
CA LEU A 120 -2.02 10.14 -6.45
C LEU A 120 -2.05 9.33 -7.76
N TYR A 121 -2.40 9.96 -8.89
CA TYR A 121 -2.40 9.28 -10.18
C TYR A 121 -1.00 8.89 -10.64
N ARG A 122 0.00 9.74 -10.41
CA ARG A 122 1.40 9.44 -10.77
C ARG A 122 1.98 8.27 -9.98
N VAL A 123 1.63 8.11 -8.70
CA VAL A 123 2.12 6.97 -7.89
C VAL A 123 1.40 5.66 -8.22
N LEU A 124 0.16 5.72 -8.71
CA LEU A 124 -0.63 4.55 -9.12
C LEU A 124 -0.65 4.32 -10.64
N GLU A 125 0.19 5.02 -11.39
CA GLU A 125 0.24 4.91 -12.85
C GLU A 125 0.60 3.49 -13.29
N SER A 126 1.62 2.89 -12.68
CA SER A 126 2.02 1.49 -12.91
C SER A 126 0.97 0.47 -12.47
N GLU A 127 0.03 0.86 -11.61
CA GLU A 127 -1.05 0.01 -11.11
C GLU A 127 -2.33 0.12 -11.98
N GLY A 128 -2.27 0.85 -13.10
CA GLY A 128 -3.42 1.07 -13.98
C GLY A 128 -4.42 2.09 -13.43
N GLY A 129 -3.99 2.94 -12.49
CA GLY A 129 -4.78 4.01 -11.91
C GLY A 129 -5.59 3.63 -10.67
N VAL A 130 -6.23 4.64 -10.07
CA VAL A 130 -6.88 4.53 -8.74
C VAL A 130 -7.98 3.47 -8.70
N ALA A 131 -8.90 3.48 -9.67
CA ALA A 131 -10.04 2.56 -9.69
C ALA A 131 -9.60 1.10 -9.88
N THR A 132 -8.70 0.86 -10.84
CA THR A 132 -8.11 -0.45 -11.13
C THR A 132 -7.40 -1.00 -9.90
N TYR A 133 -6.58 -0.17 -9.24
CA TYR A 133 -5.89 -0.55 -8.02
C TYR A 133 -6.86 -0.94 -6.90
N ILE A 134 -7.87 -0.12 -6.59
CA ILE A 134 -8.88 -0.43 -5.56
C ILE A 134 -9.62 -1.74 -5.90
N GLN A 135 -10.05 -1.91 -7.14
CA GLN A 135 -10.74 -3.13 -7.59
C GLN A 135 -9.85 -4.36 -7.39
N ARG A 136 -8.58 -4.28 -7.79
CA ARG A 136 -7.60 -5.36 -7.61
C ARG A 136 -7.40 -5.71 -6.14
N ARG A 137 -7.27 -4.71 -5.27
CA ARG A 137 -7.15 -4.93 -3.81
C ARG A 137 -8.40 -5.61 -3.23
N ARG A 138 -9.61 -5.23 -3.68
CA ARG A 138 -10.86 -5.90 -3.29
C ARG A 138 -10.90 -7.36 -3.77
N LEU A 139 -10.48 -7.62 -5.01
CA LEU A 139 -10.38 -8.98 -5.55
C LEU A 139 -9.41 -9.84 -4.74
N LEU A 140 -8.21 -9.33 -4.43
CA LEU A 140 -7.24 -10.04 -3.59
C LEU A 140 -7.78 -10.35 -2.19
N ALA A 141 -8.49 -9.40 -1.57
CA ALA A 141 -9.15 -9.65 -0.27
C ALA A 141 -10.23 -10.74 -0.39
N SER A 142 -11.03 -10.72 -1.45
CA SER A 142 -12.03 -11.77 -1.69
C SER A 142 -11.37 -13.14 -1.90
N PHE A 143 -10.23 -13.21 -2.59
CA PHE A 143 -9.49 -14.44 -2.80
C PHE A 143 -9.04 -15.03 -1.46
N SER A 144 -8.47 -14.20 -0.58
CA SER A 144 -8.07 -14.62 0.77
C SER A 144 -9.26 -15.17 1.57
N MET A 145 -10.40 -14.49 1.55
CA MET A 145 -11.61 -14.93 2.27
C MET A 145 -12.20 -16.22 1.70
N LEU A 146 -12.15 -16.41 0.37
CA LEU A 146 -12.66 -17.61 -0.28
C LEU A 146 -11.74 -18.82 -0.11
N SER A 147 -10.44 -18.58 0.05
CA SER A 147 -9.43 -19.62 0.29
C SER A 147 -9.37 -20.05 1.75
N ASP A 148 -9.84 -19.21 2.67
CA ASP A 148 -9.94 -19.52 4.09
C ASP A 148 -11.10 -20.49 4.35
N THR A 149 -10.76 -21.70 4.80
CA THR A 149 -11.73 -22.76 5.12
C THR A 149 -12.58 -22.43 6.34
N THR A 150 -12.13 -21.54 7.22
CA THR A 150 -12.88 -21.09 8.41
C THR A 150 -13.90 -20.01 8.09
N CYS A 151 -13.72 -19.29 6.98
CA CYS A 151 -14.68 -18.29 6.53
C CYS A 151 -15.97 -18.98 6.06
N THR A 152 -17.09 -18.75 6.72
CA THR A 152 -18.40 -19.34 6.38
C THR A 152 -19.27 -18.46 5.47
N LEU A 153 -18.90 -17.19 5.29
CA LEU A 153 -19.69 -16.23 4.52
C LEU A 153 -20.00 -16.71 3.09
N PRO A 154 -21.23 -16.52 2.59
CA PRO A 154 -21.59 -16.74 1.21
C PRO A 154 -20.76 -15.86 0.25
N VAL A 155 -20.52 -16.36 -0.97
CA VAL A 155 -19.76 -15.63 -2.00
C VAL A 155 -20.38 -14.25 -2.29
N GLY A 156 -21.71 -14.17 -2.36
CA GLY A 156 -22.43 -12.92 -2.57
C GLY A 156 -22.24 -11.91 -1.43
N GLU A 157 -22.22 -12.37 -0.18
CA GLU A 157 -21.95 -11.51 0.97
C GLU A 157 -20.50 -11.04 1.01
N ILE A 158 -19.54 -11.91 0.64
CA ILE A 158 -18.14 -11.49 0.49
C ILE A 158 -18.03 -10.38 -0.54
N ALA A 159 -18.67 -10.54 -1.71
CA ALA A 159 -18.69 -9.52 -2.77
C ALA A 159 -19.32 -8.20 -2.30
N ALA A 160 -20.49 -8.26 -1.66
CA ALA A 160 -21.17 -7.08 -1.12
C ALA A 160 -20.33 -6.38 -0.03
N SER A 161 -19.71 -7.16 0.86
CA SER A 161 -18.86 -6.64 1.95
C SER A 161 -17.58 -5.96 1.46
N LEU A 162 -17.20 -6.19 0.20
CA LEU A 162 -16.08 -5.56 -0.50
C LEU A 162 -16.57 -4.54 -1.54
N CYS A 163 -17.83 -4.12 -1.45
CA CYS A 163 -18.45 -3.09 -2.27
C CYS A 163 -18.45 -3.40 -3.78
N PHE A 164 -18.59 -4.66 -4.17
CA PHE A 164 -18.98 -4.96 -5.55
C PHE A 164 -20.47 -4.65 -5.73
N PRO A 165 -20.86 -4.02 -6.85
CA PRO A 165 -22.24 -3.56 -7.05
C PRO A 165 -23.21 -4.74 -7.17
N ASP A 166 -22.78 -5.82 -7.80
CA ASP A 166 -23.57 -7.02 -7.99
C ASP A 166 -22.68 -8.28 -8.15
N PRO A 167 -23.24 -9.48 -7.90
CA PRO A 167 -22.51 -10.74 -8.02
C PRO A 167 -21.98 -11.06 -9.42
N SER A 168 -22.64 -10.58 -10.48
CA SER A 168 -22.23 -10.84 -11.87
C SER A 168 -20.97 -10.05 -12.21
N THR A 169 -20.94 -8.76 -11.86
CA THR A 169 -19.77 -7.90 -12.00
C THR A 169 -18.59 -8.44 -11.20
N PHE A 170 -18.82 -8.86 -9.95
CA PHE A 170 -17.80 -9.51 -9.13
C PHE A 170 -17.25 -10.77 -9.80
N SER A 171 -18.11 -11.71 -10.21
CA SER A 171 -17.69 -12.99 -10.77
C SER A 171 -16.90 -12.82 -12.08
N ARG A 172 -17.31 -11.89 -12.94
CA ARG A 172 -16.57 -11.55 -14.18
C ARG A 172 -15.19 -10.97 -13.87
N ALA A 173 -15.12 -10.00 -12.95
CA ALA A 173 -13.87 -9.36 -12.56
C ALA A 173 -12.91 -10.37 -11.89
N PHE A 174 -13.43 -11.22 -11.00
CA PHE A 174 -12.66 -12.24 -10.31
C PHE A 174 -12.09 -13.28 -11.27
N ARG A 175 -12.92 -13.80 -12.19
CA ARG A 175 -12.47 -14.77 -13.20
C ARG A 175 -11.45 -14.15 -14.15
N ARG A 176 -11.60 -12.87 -14.49
CA ARG A 176 -10.62 -12.15 -15.32
C ARG A 176 -9.27 -12.02 -14.63
N GLU A 177 -9.24 -11.75 -13.33
CA GLU A 177 -8.00 -11.58 -12.56
C GLU A 177 -7.31 -12.92 -12.24
N PHE A 178 -8.08 -13.93 -11.81
CA PHE A 178 -7.53 -15.18 -11.25
C PHE A 178 -7.69 -16.41 -12.15
N GLY A 179 -8.43 -16.31 -13.26
CA GLY A 179 -8.66 -17.41 -14.20
C GLY A 179 -9.66 -18.47 -13.74
N ILE A 180 -10.18 -18.38 -12.51
CA ILE A 180 -11.11 -19.34 -11.89
C ILE A 180 -12.34 -18.61 -11.34
N ALA A 181 -13.47 -19.31 -11.21
CA ALA A 181 -14.67 -18.71 -10.62
C ALA A 181 -14.56 -18.64 -9.08
N PRO A 182 -15.19 -17.65 -8.41
CA PRO A 182 -15.18 -17.54 -6.95
C PRO A 182 -15.66 -18.80 -6.22
N MET A 183 -16.72 -19.43 -6.74
CA MET A 183 -17.29 -20.64 -6.15
C MET A 183 -16.36 -21.86 -6.33
N GLU A 184 -15.70 -21.97 -7.47
CA GLU A 184 -14.72 -23.04 -7.74
C GLU A 184 -13.53 -22.96 -6.78
N LEU A 185 -13.03 -21.74 -6.50
CA LEU A 185 -11.98 -21.51 -5.49
C LEU A 185 -12.42 -22.00 -4.11
N ARG A 186 -13.64 -21.64 -3.68
CA ARG A 186 -14.16 -22.02 -2.36
C ARG A 186 -14.34 -23.52 -2.21
N THR A 187 -14.89 -24.17 -3.23
CA THR A 187 -15.06 -25.62 -3.25
C THR A 187 -13.70 -26.32 -3.21
N SER A 188 -12.73 -25.86 -3.99
CA SER A 188 -11.40 -26.48 -4.04
C SER A 188 -10.64 -26.33 -2.72
N SER A 189 -10.74 -25.16 -2.09
CA SER A 189 -10.11 -24.89 -0.78
C SER A 189 -10.71 -25.78 0.32
N ARG A 190 -12.04 -26.00 0.31
CA ARG A 190 -12.71 -26.92 1.24
C ARG A 190 -12.39 -28.39 0.99
N LEU A 191 -12.19 -28.79 -0.25
CA LEU A 191 -11.84 -30.16 -0.63
C LEU A 191 -10.33 -30.46 -0.52
N GLY A 192 -9.50 -29.47 -0.14
CA GLY A 192 -8.05 -29.61 -0.08
C GLY A 192 -7.40 -29.92 -1.44
N ARG A 193 -8.08 -29.61 -2.56
CA ARG A 193 -7.58 -29.91 -3.90
C ARG A 193 -6.67 -28.78 -4.39
N PRO A 194 -5.45 -29.08 -4.87
CA PRO A 194 -4.62 -28.07 -5.51
C PRO A 194 -5.32 -27.60 -6.79
N LEU A 195 -5.55 -26.28 -6.88
CA LEU A 195 -6.09 -25.65 -8.07
C LEU A 195 -5.06 -25.76 -9.20
N VAL A 196 -5.35 -26.57 -10.22
CA VAL A 196 -4.55 -26.64 -11.44
C VAL A 196 -4.67 -25.29 -12.16
N LYS A 197 -3.67 -24.43 -12.00
CA LYS A 197 -3.58 -23.11 -12.64
C LYS A 197 -3.65 -23.24 -14.17
N LYS A 198 -4.75 -22.82 -14.78
CA LYS A 198 -4.68 -22.08 -16.06
C LYS A 198 -4.45 -20.61 -15.75
N CYS A 199 -3.27 -20.29 -15.21
CA CYS A 199 -2.83 -18.90 -15.09
C CYS A 199 -2.46 -18.42 -16.50
N GLN A 200 -3.42 -17.93 -17.29
CA GLN A 200 -3.09 -17.00 -18.35
C GLN A 200 -2.58 -15.74 -17.66
N LYS A 201 -1.27 -15.52 -17.68
CA LYS A 201 -0.60 -14.40 -17.00
C LYS A 201 -1.24 -13.06 -17.44
N PRO A 202 -1.72 -12.22 -16.51
CA PRO A 202 -1.68 -10.78 -16.67
C PRO A 202 -0.59 -10.23 -15.73
N GLY A 203 0.46 -9.63 -16.29
CA GLY A 203 1.39 -8.73 -15.60
C GLY A 203 1.81 -9.16 -14.19
N SER A 204 2.82 -10.02 -14.12
CA SER A 204 3.62 -10.26 -12.92
C SER A 204 4.35 -8.98 -12.51
N GLU A 205 3.66 -8.10 -11.80
CA GLU A 205 4.24 -7.16 -10.85
C GLU A 205 3.45 -7.30 -9.55
N GLN A 206 3.55 -8.49 -8.96
CA GLN A 206 3.40 -8.60 -7.51
C GLN A 206 4.39 -7.61 -6.91
N GLY A 207 3.87 -6.73 -6.05
CA GLY A 207 4.55 -5.56 -5.56
C GLY A 207 6.02 -5.82 -5.30
N ARG A 208 6.86 -5.09 -6.04
CA ARG A 208 8.26 -4.88 -5.68
C ARG A 208 8.27 -4.57 -4.20
N MET A 209 8.79 -5.51 -3.40
CA MET A 209 8.97 -5.29 -1.98
C MET A 209 9.89 -4.07 -1.82
N LEU A 210 9.84 -3.41 -0.66
CA LEU A 210 10.80 -2.34 -0.33
C LEU A 210 12.25 -2.77 -0.68
N SER A 211 12.57 -4.05 -0.46
CA SER A 211 13.84 -4.69 -0.84
C SER A 211 14.17 -4.60 -2.33
N ASP A 212 13.22 -4.81 -3.25
CA ASP A 212 13.47 -4.76 -4.70
C ASP A 212 13.79 -3.34 -5.18
N TYR A 213 13.25 -2.32 -4.51
CA TYR A 213 13.50 -0.92 -4.85
C TYR A 213 14.76 -0.38 -4.18
N LEU A 214 15.11 -0.88 -2.98
CA LEU A 214 16.40 -0.65 -2.33
C LEU A 214 17.56 -1.35 -3.07
N ARG A 215 17.28 -2.36 -3.89
CA ARG A 215 18.28 -3.05 -4.71
C ARG A 215 18.76 -2.21 -5.91
N SER A 216 17.91 -1.32 -6.44
CA SER A 216 18.19 -0.53 -7.66
C SER A 216 18.96 0.79 -7.44
N HIS A 217 19.29 1.15 -6.19
CA HIS A 217 20.09 2.32 -5.81
C HIS A 217 21.02 1.99 -4.65
#